data_AF-A0A804R4A5-F1
#
_entry.id   AF-A0A804R4A5-F1
#
_cell.length_a   1.000
_cell.length_b   1.000
_cell.length_c   1.000
_cell.angle_alpha   90.00
_cell.angle_beta   90.00
_cell.angle_gamma   90.00
#
_symmetry.space_group_name_H-M   'P 1'
#
loop_
_entity.id
_entity.type
_entity.pdbx_description
1 polymer ?
#
loop_
_entity_poly.entity_id
_entity_poly.type
_entity_poly.pdbx_seq_one_letter_code
_entity_poly.pdbx_strand_id
1 'polypeptide(L)'
;MEKLVYFATIISLSMAALLVPLRVQCEEAARAAAARSCHAGTGASASAPAAAAAWKRSCGGGKAGKQQPQVEGMFVFGSSLVDNGNNNFLNGSGVRADYLPYGVDFPLGPSGRFSNGRNVIDALGELLGLPGLVPPFADPRTRRARAALRGVNFASGGSGILEHTGQVTGKVVSLRQQITNFESVTLPDLRAQLRGPAAAANHWIKGQDSFHKCYLSKCLFVIGTGGNDYLLDYFNPGNGTQGGPPLSEFTASLITKLSGHLQALGRRAEPAARCRGARRACCARSRGPSAATGRSTSSSTGCTRRTP
;
A
#
# COMPACT_ATOMS: atom_id res chain seq x y z
N MET A 1 13.60 4.51 -9.43
CA MET A 1 12.46 5.38 -9.77
C MET A 1 11.26 4.65 -10.40
N GLU A 2 11.24 3.32 -10.57
CA GLU A 2 10.18 2.62 -11.35
C GLU A 2 8.91 2.20 -10.56
N LYS A 3 8.71 2.59 -9.30
CA LYS A 3 7.55 2.14 -8.49
C LYS A 3 6.84 3.24 -7.72
N LEU A 4 6.81 4.46 -8.25
CA LEU A 4 5.84 5.46 -7.80
C LEU A 4 4.63 5.35 -8.73
N VAL A 5 3.56 4.67 -8.30
CA VAL A 5 2.32 4.64 -9.07
C VAL A 5 1.57 5.93 -8.75
N TYR A 6 1.56 6.82 -9.72
CA TYR A 6 0.86 8.10 -9.66
C TYR A 6 -0.63 7.87 -9.95
N PHE A 7 -1.49 8.07 -8.95
CA PHE A 7 -2.95 8.05 -9.10
C PHE A 7 -3.53 9.48 -9.06
N ALA A 8 -2.76 10.48 -9.48
CA ALA A 8 -3.32 11.79 -9.74
C ALA A 8 -4.10 11.75 -11.07
N THR A 9 -5.41 11.98 -10.99
CA THR A 9 -6.29 12.32 -12.12
C THR A 9 -6.79 11.19 -13.04
N ILE A 10 -6.72 9.91 -12.65
CA ILE A 10 -7.38 8.81 -13.42
C ILE A 10 -8.76 8.43 -12.85
N ILE A 11 -9.09 8.77 -11.60
CA ILE A 11 -10.33 8.27 -11.00
C ILE A 11 -11.58 9.08 -11.39
N SER A 12 -11.47 10.36 -11.77
CA SER A 12 -12.64 11.13 -12.24
C SER A 12 -12.90 11.04 -13.75
N LEU A 13 -11.91 10.66 -14.58
CA LEU A 13 -12.06 10.54 -16.04
C LEU A 13 -12.07 9.09 -16.56
N SER A 14 -11.51 8.10 -15.84
CA SER A 14 -11.46 6.71 -16.34
C SER A 14 -12.57 5.79 -15.83
N MET A 15 -13.45 6.23 -14.92
CA MET A 15 -14.65 5.44 -14.58
C MET A 15 -15.66 5.36 -15.74
N ALA A 16 -15.64 6.32 -16.68
CA ALA A 16 -16.44 6.22 -17.91
C ALA A 16 -15.79 5.34 -18.99
N ALA A 17 -14.46 5.33 -19.09
CA ALA A 17 -13.73 4.62 -20.15
C ALA A 17 -13.44 3.14 -19.83
N LEU A 18 -13.46 2.72 -18.56
CA LEU A 18 -13.27 1.31 -18.16
C LEU A 18 -14.57 0.51 -18.10
N LEU A 19 -15.75 1.16 -18.17
CA LEU A 19 -17.04 0.47 -18.17
C LEU A 19 -17.42 -0.15 -19.53
N VAL A 20 -16.78 0.25 -20.62
CA VAL A 20 -17.05 -0.32 -21.95
C VAL A 20 -16.32 -1.65 -22.18
N PRO A 21 -15.01 -1.80 -21.91
CA PRO A 21 -14.33 -3.08 -22.14
C PRO A 21 -14.64 -4.16 -21.09
N LEU A 22 -14.97 -3.79 -19.83
CA LEU A 22 -15.36 -4.77 -18.80
C LEU A 22 -16.74 -5.40 -19.06
N ARG A 23 -17.64 -4.69 -19.77
CA ARG A 23 -18.94 -5.24 -20.19
C ARG A 23 -18.78 -6.32 -21.26
N VAL A 24 -17.87 -6.09 -22.23
CA VAL A 24 -17.59 -7.04 -23.32
C VAL A 24 -16.98 -8.34 -22.79
N GLN A 25 -16.05 -8.25 -21.83
CA GLN A 25 -15.41 -9.44 -21.24
C GLN A 25 -16.34 -10.24 -20.32
N CYS A 26 -17.29 -9.59 -19.64
CA CYS A 26 -18.33 -10.31 -18.88
C CYS A 26 -19.36 -10.98 -19.79
N GLU A 27 -19.77 -10.35 -20.90
CA GLU A 27 -20.69 -10.98 -21.87
C GLU A 27 -20.05 -12.16 -22.60
N GLU A 28 -18.77 -12.08 -22.96
CA GLU A 28 -18.05 -13.21 -23.57
C GLU A 28 -17.84 -14.35 -22.58
N ALA A 29 -17.52 -14.06 -21.32
CA ALA A 29 -17.41 -15.08 -20.27
C ALA A 29 -18.77 -15.74 -19.95
N ALA A 30 -19.86 -14.96 -19.95
CA ALA A 30 -21.22 -15.49 -19.77
C ALA A 30 -21.69 -16.33 -20.98
N ARG A 31 -21.37 -15.92 -22.21
CA ARG A 31 -21.64 -16.71 -23.42
C ARG A 31 -20.81 -18.00 -23.47
N ALA A 32 -19.55 -17.96 -23.05
CA ALA A 32 -18.70 -19.14 -22.95
C ALA A 32 -19.13 -20.11 -21.81
N ALA A 33 -19.79 -19.60 -20.76
CA ALA A 33 -20.40 -20.42 -19.72
C ALA A 33 -21.71 -21.07 -20.20
N ALA A 34 -22.55 -20.32 -20.93
CA ALA A 34 -23.79 -20.84 -21.51
C ALA A 34 -23.56 -21.89 -22.61
N ALA A 35 -22.54 -21.71 -23.46
CA ALA A 35 -22.20 -22.67 -24.52
C ALA A 35 -21.71 -24.03 -23.98
N ARG A 36 -21.11 -24.06 -22.78
CA ARG A 36 -20.69 -25.29 -22.09
C ARG A 36 -21.85 -26.03 -21.42
N SER A 37 -23.00 -25.38 -21.25
CA SER A 37 -24.21 -25.99 -20.70
C SER A 37 -25.06 -26.74 -21.74
N CYS A 38 -24.81 -26.54 -23.04
CA CYS A 38 -25.63 -27.12 -24.12
C CYS A 38 -25.12 -28.48 -24.65
N HIS A 39 -24.17 -29.13 -23.97
CA HIS A 39 -23.66 -30.47 -24.35
C HIS A 39 -23.96 -31.58 -23.34
N ALA A 40 -24.78 -31.30 -22.31
CA ALA A 40 -25.38 -32.36 -21.49
C ALA A 40 -26.86 -32.47 -21.86
N GLY A 41 -27.16 -33.44 -22.74
CA GLY A 41 -28.49 -33.71 -23.23
C GLY A 41 -29.47 -34.14 -22.13
N THR A 42 -30.69 -33.62 -22.28
CA THR A 42 -31.99 -34.31 -22.15
C THR A 42 -32.28 -35.13 -20.89
N GLY A 43 -33.27 -34.65 -20.14
CA GLY A 43 -34.33 -35.52 -19.63
C GLY A 43 -34.51 -35.58 -18.12
N ALA A 44 -35.77 -35.49 -17.73
CA ALA A 44 -36.38 -35.87 -16.45
C ALA A 44 -36.40 -34.84 -15.29
N SER A 45 -37.63 -34.34 -15.10
CA SER A 45 -38.20 -33.80 -13.86
C SER A 45 -37.86 -34.68 -12.64
N ALA A 46 -37.30 -34.08 -11.58
CA ALA A 46 -37.39 -34.61 -10.22
C ALA A 46 -37.23 -33.51 -9.16
N SER A 47 -38.01 -33.67 -8.10
CA SER A 47 -38.30 -32.78 -6.99
C SER A 47 -37.11 -32.40 -6.08
N ALA A 48 -37.37 -31.41 -5.21
CA ALA A 48 -36.46 -30.49 -4.54
C ALA A 48 -35.44 -30.96 -3.45
N PRO A 49 -35.23 -32.20 -2.98
CA PRO A 49 -34.26 -32.41 -1.89
C PRO A 49 -32.81 -32.76 -2.32
N ALA A 50 -32.53 -33.09 -3.58
CA ALA A 50 -31.19 -33.62 -3.96
C ALA A 50 -30.14 -32.54 -4.31
N ALA A 51 -30.54 -31.31 -4.63
CA ALA A 51 -29.62 -30.24 -5.04
C ALA A 51 -28.77 -29.67 -3.88
N ALA A 52 -29.25 -29.76 -2.63
CA ALA A 52 -28.54 -29.25 -1.46
C ALA A 52 -27.32 -30.11 -1.07
N ALA A 53 -27.31 -31.40 -1.40
CA ALA A 53 -26.20 -32.31 -1.11
C ALA A 53 -25.10 -32.30 -2.19
N ALA A 54 -25.38 -31.74 -3.37
CA ALA A 54 -24.42 -31.61 -4.47
C ALA A 54 -23.59 -30.32 -4.39
N TRP A 55 -24.10 -29.24 -3.77
CA TRP A 55 -23.35 -27.99 -3.60
C TRP A 55 -22.13 -28.15 -2.66
N LYS A 56 -22.23 -29.03 -1.65
CA LYS A 56 -21.14 -29.27 -0.69
C LYS A 56 -19.94 -30.06 -1.22
N ARG A 57 -19.95 -30.51 -2.48
CA ARG A 57 -18.83 -31.26 -3.09
C ARG A 57 -18.16 -30.58 -4.29
N SER A 58 -18.67 -29.44 -4.77
CA SER A 58 -18.03 -28.66 -5.83
C SER A 58 -17.05 -27.60 -5.31
N CYS A 59 -17.18 -27.18 -4.05
CA CYS A 59 -16.13 -26.43 -3.34
C CYS A 59 -15.11 -27.37 -2.71
N GLY A 60 -14.56 -28.29 -3.52
CA GLY A 60 -13.40 -29.08 -3.15
C GLY A 60 -12.21 -28.14 -2.93
N GLY A 61 -11.67 -28.14 -1.72
CA GLY A 61 -10.56 -27.31 -1.29
C GLY A 61 -9.37 -27.38 -2.22
N GLY A 62 -9.28 -26.43 -3.15
CA GLY A 62 -8.00 -26.00 -3.66
C GLY A 62 -7.24 -25.44 -2.47
N LYS A 63 -6.09 -26.03 -2.13
CA LYS A 63 -5.14 -25.38 -1.23
C LYS A 63 -4.94 -23.98 -1.79
N ALA A 64 -5.41 -22.96 -1.07
CA ALA A 64 -5.06 -21.58 -1.35
C ALA A 64 -3.53 -21.52 -1.28
N GLY A 65 -2.87 -21.67 -2.41
CA GLY A 65 -1.45 -21.43 -2.52
C GLY A 65 -1.27 -20.01 -2.02
N LYS A 66 -0.52 -19.83 -0.92
CA LYS A 66 -0.21 -18.51 -0.40
C LYS A 66 0.46 -17.75 -1.55
N GLN A 67 -0.29 -16.89 -2.24
CA GLN A 67 0.26 -16.00 -3.23
C GLN A 67 1.30 -15.15 -2.49
N GLN A 68 2.53 -15.20 -2.97
CA GLN A 68 3.61 -14.39 -2.40
C GLN A 68 3.28 -12.93 -2.70
N PRO A 69 3.36 -12.02 -1.70
CA PRO A 69 3.12 -10.60 -1.94
C PRO A 69 4.03 -10.07 -3.05
N GLN A 70 3.47 -9.28 -3.98
CA GLN A 70 4.22 -8.66 -5.08
C GLN A 70 5.12 -7.52 -4.59
N VAL A 71 4.77 -6.94 -3.43
CA VAL A 71 5.51 -5.88 -2.75
C VAL A 71 5.63 -6.22 -1.26
N GLU A 72 6.68 -5.70 -0.61
CA GLU A 72 6.94 -5.98 0.81
C GLU A 72 5.96 -5.22 1.73
N GLY A 73 5.47 -4.06 1.27
CA GLY A 73 4.46 -3.25 1.92
C GLY A 73 3.96 -2.09 1.05
N MET A 74 2.92 -1.39 1.50
CA MET A 74 2.31 -0.26 0.79
C MET A 74 2.08 0.93 1.71
N PHE A 75 2.73 2.06 1.44
CA PHE A 75 2.54 3.32 2.15
C PHE A 75 1.66 4.27 1.33
N VAL A 76 0.64 4.82 1.98
CA VAL A 76 -0.45 5.50 1.28
C VAL A 76 -0.60 6.93 1.80
N PHE A 77 -0.71 7.88 0.89
CA PHE A 77 -0.86 9.30 1.18
C PHE A 77 -1.99 9.87 0.32
N GLY A 78 -2.69 10.88 0.81
CA GLY A 78 -3.71 11.57 0.03
C GLY A 78 -4.95 11.94 0.84
N SER A 79 -6.08 11.90 0.17
CA SER A 79 -7.36 12.44 0.63
C SER A 79 -8.40 11.36 0.92
N SER A 80 -9.67 11.72 0.97
CA SER A 80 -10.81 10.82 1.25
C SER A 80 -10.88 9.60 0.33
N LEU A 81 -10.44 9.70 -0.93
CA LEU A 81 -10.44 8.58 -1.89
C LEU A 81 -9.60 7.38 -1.43
N VAL A 82 -8.61 7.64 -0.58
CA VAL A 82 -7.63 6.65 -0.12
C VAL A 82 -7.57 6.57 1.40
N ASP A 83 -8.35 7.37 2.13
CA ASP A 83 -8.48 7.29 3.60
C ASP A 83 -9.22 6.02 4.01
N ASN A 84 -8.66 5.34 5.01
CA ASN A 84 -9.16 4.10 5.57
C ASN A 84 -9.56 4.22 7.06
N GLY A 85 -9.66 5.45 7.57
CA GLY A 85 -10.13 5.76 8.91
C GLY A 85 -9.23 6.68 9.74
N ASN A 86 -8.25 7.36 9.14
CA ASN A 86 -7.41 8.30 9.88
C ASN A 86 -8.24 9.43 10.49
N ASN A 87 -9.22 9.97 9.75
CA ASN A 87 -10.03 11.09 10.22
C ASN A 87 -10.87 10.76 11.47
N ASN A 88 -11.14 9.48 11.75
CA ASN A 88 -11.89 9.07 12.95
C ASN A 88 -11.13 9.39 14.26
N PHE A 89 -9.81 9.51 14.19
CA PHE A 89 -8.94 9.81 15.33
C PHE A 89 -8.57 11.31 15.42
N LEU A 90 -9.12 12.14 14.53
CA LEU A 90 -8.86 13.58 14.51
C LEU A 90 -9.98 14.33 15.25
N ASN A 91 -9.75 14.65 16.52
CA ASN A 91 -10.67 15.51 17.28
C ASN A 91 -10.85 16.86 16.56
N GLY A 92 -12.11 17.22 16.30
CA GLY A 92 -12.47 18.43 15.55
C GLY A 92 -12.44 18.29 14.04
N SER A 93 -12.30 17.09 13.48
CA SER A 93 -12.51 16.86 12.04
C SER A 93 -14.00 16.82 11.72
N GLY A 94 -14.45 17.66 10.80
CA GLY A 94 -15.79 17.60 10.22
C GLY A 94 -15.90 16.63 9.04
N VAL A 95 -14.79 16.03 8.61
CA VAL A 95 -14.75 15.12 7.45
C VAL A 95 -14.49 13.70 7.94
N ARG A 96 -15.56 13.00 8.33
CA ARG A 96 -15.49 11.59 8.78
C ARG A 96 -16.42 10.72 7.96
N ALA A 97 -16.15 9.42 7.94
CA ALA A 97 -16.94 8.41 7.23
C ALA A 97 -17.16 7.16 8.12
N ASP A 98 -17.40 7.40 9.41
CA ASP A 98 -17.61 6.39 10.46
C ASP A 98 -19.06 6.33 10.93
N TYR A 99 -19.98 6.67 10.02
CA TYR A 99 -21.42 6.58 10.19
C TYR A 99 -22.06 6.05 8.91
N LEU A 100 -23.26 5.46 9.01
CA LEU A 100 -24.01 4.97 7.85
C LEU A 100 -24.42 6.13 6.92
N PRO A 101 -24.41 5.97 5.59
CA PRO A 101 -24.31 4.70 4.86
C PRO A 101 -22.86 4.22 4.60
N TYR A 102 -21.83 4.94 5.06
CA TYR A 102 -20.45 4.49 4.88
C TYR A 102 -20.20 3.16 5.59
N GLY A 103 -19.47 2.25 4.94
CA GLY A 103 -19.15 0.94 5.49
C GLY A 103 -20.33 -0.04 5.60
N VAL A 104 -21.49 0.22 4.98
CA VAL A 104 -22.64 -0.72 4.97
C VAL A 104 -22.30 -2.11 4.40
N ASP A 105 -21.41 -2.16 3.42
CA ASP A 105 -20.88 -3.39 2.78
C ASP A 105 -19.51 -3.79 3.35
N PHE A 106 -18.97 -3.05 4.32
CA PHE A 106 -17.68 -3.38 4.93
C PHE A 106 -17.89 -4.37 6.10
N PRO A 107 -17.10 -5.47 6.20
CA PRO A 107 -17.33 -6.50 7.22
C PRO A 107 -17.28 -6.00 8.68
N LEU A 108 -16.62 -4.86 8.94
CA LEU A 108 -16.51 -4.25 10.27
C LEU A 108 -17.44 -3.04 10.45
N GLY A 109 -18.34 -2.78 9.49
CA GLY A 109 -19.21 -1.60 9.48
C GLY A 109 -18.48 -0.30 9.12
N PRO A 110 -19.03 0.87 9.52
CA PRO A 110 -18.45 2.17 9.26
C PRO A 110 -17.02 2.30 9.80
N SER A 111 -16.04 2.29 8.89
CA SER A 111 -14.62 2.24 9.26
C SER A 111 -13.88 3.55 9.05
N GLY A 112 -14.55 4.62 8.59
CA GLY A 112 -13.89 5.84 8.11
C GLY A 112 -13.39 5.77 6.66
N ARG A 113 -13.84 4.77 5.88
CA ARG A 113 -13.66 4.72 4.42
C ARG A 113 -14.81 5.49 3.77
N PHE A 114 -14.48 6.40 2.86
CA PHE A 114 -15.47 7.20 2.12
C PHE A 114 -16.13 6.38 0.99
N SER A 115 -16.60 5.17 1.32
CA SER A 115 -17.31 4.25 0.43
C SER A 115 -18.25 3.35 1.24
N ASN A 116 -19.13 2.60 0.56
CA ASN A 116 -19.96 1.60 1.21
C ASN A 116 -19.15 0.46 1.82
N GLY A 117 -17.93 0.19 1.32
CA GLY A 117 -17.18 -1.00 1.65
C GLY A 117 -15.67 -0.74 1.66
N ARG A 118 -14.96 -1.58 0.92
CA ARG A 118 -13.53 -1.37 0.64
C ARG A 118 -13.33 -0.13 -0.24
N ASN A 119 -12.20 0.55 -0.08
CA ASN A 119 -11.78 1.62 -0.98
C ASN A 119 -10.75 1.09 -2.00
N VAL A 120 -10.27 1.98 -2.89
CA VAL A 120 -9.32 1.60 -3.95
C VAL A 120 -8.00 1.03 -3.41
N ILE A 121 -7.59 1.43 -2.21
CA ILE A 121 -6.35 0.99 -1.57
C ILE A 121 -6.49 -0.41 -1.01
N ASP A 122 -7.66 -0.76 -0.46
CA ASP A 122 -7.91 -2.13 0.00
C ASP A 122 -7.89 -3.10 -1.18
N ALA A 123 -8.59 -2.73 -2.27
CA ALA A 123 -8.62 -3.53 -3.49
C ALA A 123 -7.21 -3.69 -4.09
N LEU A 124 -6.41 -2.61 -4.12
CA LEU A 124 -5.03 -2.66 -4.58
C LEU A 124 -4.16 -3.56 -3.67
N GLY A 125 -4.32 -3.48 -2.35
CA GLY A 125 -3.59 -4.32 -1.40
C GLY A 125 -3.86 -5.81 -1.60
N GLU A 126 -5.10 -6.17 -1.91
CA GLU A 126 -5.49 -7.56 -2.23
C GLU A 126 -4.90 -8.03 -3.55
N LEU A 127 -4.97 -7.22 -4.59
CA LEU A 127 -4.36 -7.52 -5.89
C LEU A 127 -2.83 -7.71 -5.78
N LEU A 128 -2.19 -6.99 -4.86
CA LEU A 128 -0.77 -7.11 -4.57
C LEU A 128 -0.44 -8.29 -3.63
N GLY A 129 -1.44 -9.02 -3.13
CA GLY A 129 -1.27 -10.16 -2.22
C GLY A 129 -0.80 -9.77 -0.82
N LEU A 130 -1.08 -8.55 -0.36
CA LEU A 130 -0.78 -8.16 1.02
C LEU A 130 -1.61 -8.99 2.02
N PRO A 131 -1.04 -9.38 3.17
CA PRO A 131 -1.68 -10.32 4.09
C PRO A 131 -2.88 -9.74 4.86
N GLY A 132 -3.20 -8.46 4.69
CA GLY A 132 -4.28 -7.78 5.37
C GLY A 132 -4.40 -6.33 4.92
N LEU A 133 -5.40 -5.64 5.46
CA LEU A 133 -5.64 -4.23 5.19
C LEU A 133 -4.52 -3.36 5.77
N VAL A 134 -4.13 -2.33 5.04
CA VAL A 134 -3.18 -1.33 5.53
C VAL A 134 -3.83 -0.61 6.72
N PRO A 135 -3.15 -0.44 7.86
CA PRO A 135 -3.71 0.25 9.02
C PRO A 135 -3.63 1.79 8.86
N PRO A 136 -4.60 2.56 9.41
CA PRO A 136 -4.53 4.01 9.48
C PRO A 136 -3.43 4.46 10.45
N PHE A 137 -2.63 5.46 10.06
CA PHE A 137 -1.58 6.05 10.88
C PHE A 137 -2.10 6.59 12.22
N ALA A 138 -3.26 7.24 12.20
CA ALA A 138 -3.80 7.94 13.36
C ALA A 138 -4.37 7.01 14.45
N ASP A 139 -4.58 5.72 14.15
CA ASP A 139 -4.97 4.73 15.16
C ASP A 139 -3.78 4.45 16.10
N PRO A 140 -3.94 4.66 17.43
CA PRO A 140 -2.87 4.40 18.40
C PRO A 140 -2.32 2.97 18.34
N ARG A 141 -3.14 2.00 17.90
CA ARG A 141 -2.75 0.59 17.77
C ARG A 141 -1.83 0.33 16.58
N THR A 142 -1.73 1.24 15.61
CA THR A 142 -0.84 1.11 14.45
C THR A 142 0.62 1.27 14.85
N ARG A 143 0.88 2.09 15.87
CA ARG A 143 2.24 2.43 16.26
C ARG A 143 3.01 1.20 16.74
N ARG A 144 4.15 0.93 16.10
CA ARG A 144 5.02 -0.23 16.37
C ARG A 144 4.32 -1.60 16.22
N ALA A 145 3.14 -1.65 15.58
CA ALA A 145 2.48 -2.91 15.30
C ALA A 145 3.16 -3.64 14.14
N ARG A 146 3.16 -4.98 14.20
CA ARG A 146 3.71 -5.82 13.13
C ARG A 146 3.04 -5.55 11.77
N ALA A 147 1.76 -5.18 11.76
CA ALA A 147 1.03 -4.79 10.54
C ALA A 147 1.64 -3.56 9.86
N ALA A 148 2.24 -2.62 10.61
CA ALA A 148 2.89 -1.44 10.05
C ALA A 148 4.12 -1.79 9.18
N LEU A 149 4.74 -2.97 9.41
CA LEU A 149 5.80 -3.50 8.53
C LEU A 149 5.28 -3.85 7.13
N ARG A 150 3.96 -3.96 6.93
CA ARG A 150 3.33 -4.17 5.62
C ARG A 150 2.78 -2.88 5.01
N GLY A 151 3.00 -1.74 5.65
CA GLY A 151 2.50 -0.46 5.18
C GLY A 151 1.70 0.28 6.25
N VAL A 152 1.52 1.57 6.00
CA VAL A 152 0.70 2.47 6.82
C VAL A 152 0.00 3.45 5.88
N ASN A 153 -1.26 3.77 6.19
CA ASN A 153 -2.03 4.75 5.45
C ASN A 153 -2.07 6.06 6.22
N PHE A 154 -1.55 7.13 5.62
CA PHE A 154 -1.49 8.48 6.18
C PHE A 154 -2.57 9.41 5.62
N ALA A 155 -3.38 8.95 4.66
CA ALA A 155 -4.35 9.79 3.99
C ALA A 155 -5.35 10.40 4.97
N SER A 156 -5.83 11.60 4.65
CA SER A 156 -6.80 12.31 5.48
C SER A 156 -7.90 12.92 4.62
N GLY A 157 -9.15 12.55 4.90
CA GLY A 157 -10.33 13.18 4.29
C GLY A 157 -10.27 14.71 4.34
N GLY A 158 -10.64 15.35 3.22
CA GLY A 158 -10.61 16.81 3.06
C GLY A 158 -9.24 17.39 2.69
N SER A 159 -8.15 16.64 2.83
CA SER A 159 -6.80 17.14 2.50
C SER A 159 -6.57 17.31 1.01
N GLY A 160 -5.64 18.22 0.67
CA GLY A 160 -5.15 18.45 -0.69
C GLY A 160 -3.63 18.46 -0.75
N ILE A 161 -3.10 18.96 -1.88
CA ILE A 161 -1.69 19.26 -2.10
C ILE A 161 -1.29 20.49 -1.28
N LEU A 162 -2.16 21.50 -1.21
CA LEU A 162 -1.91 22.72 -0.44
C LEU A 162 -2.06 22.46 1.06
N GLU A 163 -1.30 23.21 1.85
CA GLU A 163 -1.29 23.09 3.32
C GLU A 163 -2.64 23.45 3.93
N HIS A 164 -3.34 24.42 3.35
CA HIS A 164 -4.60 24.95 3.87
C HIS A 164 -5.85 24.26 3.33
N THR A 165 -5.73 23.39 2.32
CA THR A 165 -6.88 22.70 1.73
C THR A 165 -7.62 21.87 2.79
N GLY A 166 -8.93 22.10 2.87
CA GLY A 166 -9.82 21.40 3.80
C GLY A 166 -9.92 22.00 5.20
N GLN A 167 -9.19 23.06 5.54
CA GLN A 167 -9.29 23.69 6.87
C GLN A 167 -10.70 24.21 7.20
N VAL A 168 -11.47 24.61 6.18
CA VAL A 168 -12.89 25.01 6.32
C VAL A 168 -13.79 23.87 6.83
N THR A 169 -13.32 22.62 6.74
CA THR A 169 -14.04 21.42 7.18
C THR A 169 -13.57 20.91 8.54
N GLY A 170 -12.84 21.74 9.29
CA GLY A 170 -12.26 21.41 10.58
C GLY A 170 -10.85 20.81 10.45
N LYS A 171 -10.49 19.91 11.37
CA LYS A 171 -9.15 19.33 11.43
C LYS A 171 -8.90 18.34 10.28
N VAL A 172 -7.84 18.59 9.53
CA VAL A 172 -7.35 17.80 8.40
C VAL A 172 -5.83 17.64 8.51
N VAL A 173 -5.28 16.50 8.08
CA VAL A 173 -3.83 16.31 7.98
C VAL A 173 -3.37 16.60 6.54
N SER A 174 -2.68 17.73 6.34
CA SER A 174 -2.15 18.14 5.04
C SER A 174 -1.18 17.11 4.44
N LEU A 175 -1.04 17.04 3.12
CA LEU A 175 -0.09 16.11 2.48
C LEU A 175 1.34 16.26 3.03
N ARG A 176 1.78 17.50 3.30
CA ARG A 176 3.06 17.77 3.96
C ARG A 176 3.15 17.07 5.31
N GLN A 177 2.14 17.24 6.16
CA GLN A 177 2.12 16.61 7.47
C GLN A 177 2.03 15.08 7.38
N GLN A 178 1.33 14.53 6.38
CA GLN A 178 1.32 13.09 6.12
C GLN A 178 2.73 12.56 5.81
N ILE A 179 3.48 13.27 4.96
CA ILE A 179 4.89 12.95 4.66
C ILE A 179 5.75 13.09 5.91
N THR A 180 5.58 14.14 6.71
CA THR A 180 6.27 14.31 8.00
C THR A 180 5.96 13.18 8.99
N ASN A 181 4.71 12.73 9.08
CA ASN A 181 4.31 11.60 9.93
C ASN A 181 5.00 10.29 9.49
N PHE A 182 5.12 10.08 8.19
CA PHE A 182 5.89 8.96 7.66
C PHE A 182 7.38 9.09 8.06
N GLU A 183 7.99 10.24 7.80
CA GLU A 183 9.43 10.47 8.02
C GLU A 183 9.84 10.43 9.49
N SER A 184 9.12 11.15 10.35
CA SER A 184 9.52 11.42 11.72
C SER A 184 8.98 10.40 12.73
N VAL A 185 7.92 9.67 12.39
CA VAL A 185 7.30 8.70 13.29
C VAL A 185 7.44 7.29 12.76
N THR A 186 6.96 7.04 11.54
CA THR A 186 6.87 5.67 11.03
C THR A 186 8.23 5.10 10.63
N LEU A 187 9.09 5.87 9.94
CA LEU A 187 10.40 5.39 9.54
C LEU A 187 11.29 4.96 10.73
N PRO A 188 11.42 5.74 11.83
CA PRO A 188 12.12 5.29 13.03
C PRO A 188 11.56 4.01 13.63
N ASP A 189 10.22 3.92 13.77
CA ASP A 189 9.56 2.75 14.34
C ASP A 189 9.79 1.49 13.48
N LEU A 190 9.77 1.61 12.15
CA LEU A 190 10.08 0.51 11.23
C LEU A 190 11.54 0.08 11.33
N ARG A 191 12.48 1.04 11.38
CA ARG A 191 13.91 0.74 11.56
C ARG A 191 14.17 0.02 12.87
N ALA A 192 13.52 0.43 13.96
CA ALA A 192 13.66 -0.21 15.26
C ALA A 192 13.13 -1.65 15.25
N GLN A 193 11.92 -1.85 14.71
CA GLN A 193 11.31 -3.19 14.60
C GLN A 193 12.12 -4.15 13.72
N LEU A 194 12.79 -3.64 12.69
CA LEU A 194 13.63 -4.41 11.78
C LEU A 194 15.07 -4.60 12.26
N ARG A 195 15.48 -3.97 13.37
CA ARG A 195 16.80 -4.12 14.00
C ARG A 195 16.77 -4.83 15.36
N GLY A 196 15.62 -4.87 16.04
CA GLY A 196 15.49 -5.47 17.38
C GLY A 196 15.51 -7.00 17.40
N PRO A 197 15.37 -7.65 18.57
CA PRO A 197 15.35 -9.13 18.70
C PRO A 197 14.29 -9.81 17.83
N ALA A 198 13.17 -9.13 17.58
CA ALA A 198 12.11 -9.58 16.65
C ALA A 198 12.55 -9.62 15.18
N ALA A 199 13.65 -8.95 14.81
CA ALA A 199 14.24 -8.99 13.48
C ALA A 199 14.87 -10.34 13.14
N ALA A 200 15.26 -11.15 14.14
CA ALA A 200 15.74 -12.51 13.90
C ALA A 200 14.68 -13.41 13.22
N ALA A 201 13.39 -13.14 13.47
CA ALA A 201 12.27 -13.78 12.78
C ALA A 201 12.03 -13.21 11.37
N ASN A 202 12.55 -12.02 11.08
CA ASN A 202 12.48 -11.36 9.77
C ASN A 202 13.79 -11.63 9.00
N HIS A 203 13.96 -12.88 8.59
CA HIS A 203 15.19 -13.51 8.02
C HIS A 203 15.89 -12.76 6.85
N TRP A 204 15.36 -11.66 6.33
CA TRP A 204 15.80 -11.01 5.09
C TRP A 204 16.53 -9.66 5.26
N ILE A 205 16.73 -9.14 6.48
CA ILE A 205 17.57 -7.94 6.73
C ILE A 205 18.75 -8.28 7.64
N LYS A 206 19.97 -8.25 7.10
CA LYS A 206 21.22 -8.35 7.87
C LYS A 206 21.98 -7.02 7.76
N GLY A 207 22.29 -6.38 8.90
CA GLY A 207 23.19 -5.22 8.97
C GLY A 207 22.54 -3.83 8.94
N GLN A 208 23.34 -2.81 9.27
CA GLN A 208 22.92 -1.39 9.28
C GLN A 208 22.61 -0.84 7.88
N ASP A 209 23.26 -1.40 6.85
CA ASP A 209 22.97 -1.20 5.43
C ASP A 209 22.10 -2.35 4.93
N SER A 210 20.78 -2.25 4.89
CA SER A 210 20.16 -1.22 4.08
C SER A 210 18.64 -1.29 4.19
N PHE A 211 18.09 -0.68 5.24
CA PHE A 211 16.64 -0.50 5.37
C PHE A 211 16.02 0.11 4.09
N HIS A 212 16.68 1.09 3.48
CA HIS A 212 16.23 1.69 2.22
C HIS A 212 16.31 0.71 1.04
N LYS A 213 17.45 0.02 0.86
CA LYS A 213 17.69 -0.85 -0.31
C LYS A 213 17.02 -2.22 -0.21
N CYS A 214 16.89 -2.78 0.98
CA CYS A 214 16.38 -4.14 1.18
C CYS A 214 14.88 -4.17 1.51
N TYR A 215 14.35 -3.09 2.12
CA TYR A 215 12.94 -3.00 2.53
C TYR A 215 12.18 -1.94 1.73
N LEU A 216 12.53 -0.65 1.88
CA LEU A 216 11.72 0.42 1.29
C LEU A 216 11.68 0.37 -0.25
N SER A 217 12.76 -0.04 -0.91
CA SER A 217 12.80 -0.23 -2.37
C SER A 217 11.83 -1.30 -2.90
N LYS A 218 11.35 -2.19 -2.01
CA LYS A 218 10.37 -3.23 -2.32
C LYS A 218 8.95 -2.84 -1.90
N CYS A 219 8.79 -1.68 -1.26
CA CYS A 219 7.50 -1.15 -0.89
C CYS A 219 6.92 -0.29 -2.02
N LEU A 220 5.60 -0.24 -2.10
CA LEU A 220 4.86 0.66 -2.98
C LEU A 220 4.49 1.93 -2.22
N PHE A 221 4.58 3.08 -2.89
CA PHE A 221 4.09 4.36 -2.39
C PHE A 221 2.95 4.82 -3.28
N VAL A 222 1.77 5.04 -2.68
CA VAL A 222 0.55 5.44 -3.39
C VAL A 222 0.13 6.83 -2.93
N ILE A 223 -0.14 7.73 -3.87
CA ILE A 223 -0.53 9.11 -3.59
C ILE A 223 -1.81 9.44 -4.35
N GLY A 224 -2.89 9.75 -3.61
CA GLY A 224 -4.21 10.10 -4.14
C GLY A 224 -4.71 11.44 -3.59
N THR A 225 -4.22 12.55 -4.15
CA THR A 225 -4.51 13.92 -3.71
C THR A 225 -4.82 14.85 -4.89
N GLY A 226 -5.23 16.09 -4.63
CA GLY A 226 -5.41 17.14 -5.65
C GLY A 226 -6.87 17.58 -5.84
N GLY A 227 -7.83 16.66 -5.74
CA GLY A 227 -9.24 16.97 -6.01
C GLY A 227 -9.81 18.04 -5.07
N ASN A 228 -9.44 18.00 -3.80
CA ASN A 228 -9.90 18.97 -2.81
C ASN A 228 -9.28 20.36 -2.99
N ASP A 229 -8.12 20.48 -3.62
CA ASP A 229 -7.55 21.81 -3.93
C ASP A 229 -8.42 22.54 -4.95
N TYR A 230 -9.10 21.83 -5.84
CA TYR A 230 -10.12 22.44 -6.70
C TYR A 230 -11.42 22.67 -5.95
N LEU A 231 -11.92 21.66 -5.24
CA LEU A 231 -13.26 21.70 -4.64
C LEU A 231 -13.37 22.65 -3.44
N LEU A 232 -12.38 22.62 -2.54
CA LEU A 232 -12.41 23.30 -1.25
C LEU A 232 -11.59 24.59 -1.23
N ASP A 233 -10.79 24.84 -2.28
CA ASP A 233 -9.96 26.05 -2.40
C ASP A 233 -10.29 26.85 -3.67
N TYR A 234 -9.96 26.34 -4.87
CA TYR A 234 -10.10 27.12 -6.12
C TYR A 234 -11.55 27.51 -6.47
N PHE A 235 -12.48 26.55 -6.42
CA PHE A 235 -13.88 26.78 -6.73
C PHE A 235 -14.72 27.13 -5.50
N ASN A 236 -14.09 27.31 -4.33
CA ASN A 236 -14.81 27.65 -3.12
C ASN A 236 -15.24 29.13 -3.16
N PRO A 237 -16.56 29.42 -3.19
CA PRO A 237 -17.05 30.80 -3.24
C PRO A 237 -16.64 31.64 -2.02
N GLY A 238 -16.40 30.98 -0.88
CA GLY A 238 -16.01 31.62 0.38
C GLY A 238 -14.59 32.20 0.38
N ASN A 239 -13.73 31.79 -0.55
CA ASN A 239 -12.37 32.33 -0.68
C ASN A 239 -12.30 33.60 -1.54
N GLY A 240 -13.45 34.15 -1.95
CA GLY A 240 -13.54 35.35 -2.77
C GLY A 240 -13.29 35.02 -4.25
N THR A 241 -14.35 34.91 -5.02
CA THR A 241 -14.32 34.66 -6.48
C THR A 241 -13.79 35.82 -7.33
N GLN A 242 -13.15 36.83 -6.72
CA GLN A 242 -12.69 38.04 -7.40
C GLN A 242 -11.17 38.18 -7.22
N GLY A 243 -10.40 37.65 -8.17
CA GLY A 243 -8.95 37.91 -8.27
C GLY A 243 -8.00 36.72 -8.06
N GLY A 244 -8.51 35.49 -7.95
CA GLY A 244 -7.65 34.29 -7.96
C GLY A 244 -6.91 34.11 -9.30
N PRO A 245 -5.78 33.38 -9.32
CA PRO A 245 -5.04 33.14 -10.55
C PRO A 245 -5.90 32.37 -11.58
N PRO A 246 -5.61 32.51 -12.89
CA PRO A 246 -6.22 31.67 -13.91
C PRO A 246 -6.08 30.17 -13.57
N LEU A 247 -7.06 29.35 -13.96
CA LEU A 247 -7.09 27.92 -13.64
C LEU A 247 -5.81 27.20 -14.08
N SER A 248 -5.23 27.60 -15.20
CA SER A 248 -3.97 27.07 -15.72
C SER A 248 -2.78 27.37 -14.78
N GLU A 249 -2.69 28.58 -14.25
CA GLU A 249 -1.63 28.99 -13.32
C GLU A 249 -1.81 28.31 -11.96
N PHE A 250 -3.04 28.21 -11.46
CA PHE A 250 -3.36 27.45 -10.26
C PHE A 250 -2.95 25.97 -10.40
N THR A 251 -3.33 25.35 -11.53
CA THR A 251 -2.98 23.95 -11.84
C THR A 251 -1.45 23.77 -11.91
N ALA A 252 -0.74 24.69 -12.56
CA ALA A 252 0.72 24.65 -12.63
C ALA A 252 1.38 24.78 -11.25
N SER A 253 0.82 25.62 -10.37
CA SER A 253 1.25 25.74 -8.97
C SER A 253 1.05 24.43 -8.18
N LEU A 254 -0.11 23.78 -8.34
CA LEU A 254 -0.38 22.47 -7.74
C LEU A 254 0.61 21.40 -8.21
N ILE A 255 0.88 21.33 -9.52
CA ILE A 255 1.85 20.39 -10.10
C ILE A 255 3.25 20.63 -9.51
N THR A 256 3.65 21.89 -9.39
CA THR A 256 4.96 22.27 -8.84
C THR A 256 5.09 21.86 -7.37
N LYS A 257 4.07 22.16 -6.55
CA LYS A 257 4.05 21.79 -5.13
C LYS A 257 4.02 20.29 -4.93
N LEU A 258 3.17 19.58 -5.67
CA LEU A 258 3.10 18.13 -5.61
C LEU A 258 4.45 17.51 -6.01
N SER A 259 5.07 17.98 -7.08
CA SER A 259 6.42 17.55 -7.48
C SER A 259 7.45 17.73 -6.35
N GLY A 260 7.39 18.85 -5.62
CA GLY A 260 8.22 19.07 -4.43
C GLY A 260 7.98 18.05 -3.32
N HIS A 261 6.71 17.71 -3.05
CA HIS A 261 6.35 16.65 -2.10
C HIS A 261 6.87 15.28 -2.51
N LEU A 262 6.77 14.91 -3.80
CA LEU A 262 7.32 13.65 -4.29
C LEU A 262 8.84 13.58 -4.18
N GLN A 263 9.53 14.66 -4.51
CA GLN A 263 10.97 14.72 -4.39
C GLN A 263 11.40 14.59 -2.93
N ALA A 264 10.67 15.22 -2.00
CA ALA A 264 10.89 15.04 -0.57
C ALA A 264 10.72 13.58 -0.18
N LEU A 265 9.59 12.95 -0.52
CA LEU A 265 9.32 11.54 -0.22
C LEU A 265 10.36 10.61 -0.85
N GLY A 266 10.75 10.84 -2.10
CA GLY A 266 11.74 10.05 -2.85
C GLY A 266 13.13 10.11 -2.21
N ARG A 267 13.61 11.30 -1.84
CA ARG A 267 14.89 11.46 -1.11
C ARG A 267 14.93 10.72 0.21
N ARG A 268 13.76 10.45 0.82
CA ARG A 268 13.63 9.73 2.08
C ARG A 268 13.40 8.25 1.88
N ALA A 269 12.89 7.83 0.72
CA ALA A 269 12.80 6.44 0.34
C ALA A 269 14.15 5.88 -0.14
N GLU A 270 14.98 6.72 -0.78
CA GLU A 270 16.32 6.32 -1.26
C GLU A 270 17.41 6.38 -0.16
N PRO A 271 18.47 5.55 -0.26
CA PRO A 271 19.64 5.67 0.61
C PRO A 271 20.31 7.04 0.43
N ALA A 272 20.70 7.68 1.53
CA ALA A 272 21.56 8.85 1.48
C ALA A 272 22.90 8.47 0.82
N ALA A 273 23.18 9.06 -0.34
CA ALA A 273 24.43 9.00 -1.09
C ALA A 273 24.91 7.62 -1.59
N ARG A 274 24.71 7.46 -2.90
CA ARG A 274 25.58 6.78 -3.85
C ARG A 274 27.05 7.23 -3.66
N CYS A 275 27.80 6.61 -2.74
CA CYS A 275 29.26 6.58 -2.85
C CYS A 275 29.60 5.83 -4.14
N ARG A 276 30.13 6.55 -5.14
CA ARG A 276 30.69 5.95 -6.35
C ARG A 276 31.85 5.07 -5.90
N GLY A 277 31.73 3.76 -6.09
CA GLY A 277 32.84 2.81 -5.96
C GLY A 277 32.67 1.74 -4.87
N ALA A 278 31.74 0.81 -5.06
CA ALA A 278 31.86 -0.56 -4.52
C ALA A 278 30.83 -1.45 -5.22
N ARG A 279 31.21 -2.04 -6.36
CA ARG A 279 30.47 -3.19 -6.90
C ARG A 279 30.91 -4.42 -6.11
N ARG A 280 29.92 -5.27 -5.76
CA ARG A 280 30.01 -6.64 -5.21
C ARG A 280 30.03 -6.76 -3.68
N ALA A 281 28.84 -6.94 -3.10
CA ALA A 281 28.61 -7.83 -1.95
C ALA A 281 27.10 -7.96 -1.66
N CYS A 282 26.33 -8.57 -2.57
CA CYS A 282 24.97 -9.04 -2.28
C CYS A 282 24.74 -10.37 -3.00
N CYS A 283 25.67 -11.32 -2.84
CA CYS A 283 25.50 -12.72 -3.21
C CYS A 283 26.59 -13.54 -2.49
N ALA A 284 26.37 -13.88 -1.22
CA ALA A 284 27.14 -14.94 -0.57
C ALA A 284 26.32 -16.23 -0.66
N ARG A 285 26.86 -17.18 -1.43
CA ARG A 285 26.41 -18.56 -1.59
C ARG A 285 26.25 -19.23 -0.22
N SER A 286 25.10 -19.87 0.00
CA SER A 286 24.98 -20.99 0.92
C SER A 286 25.65 -22.22 0.31
N ARG A 287 26.79 -22.64 0.84
CA ARG A 287 27.21 -24.05 0.80
C ARG A 287 27.46 -24.47 2.24
N GLY A 288 26.66 -25.44 2.70
CA GLY A 288 26.72 -25.96 4.06
C GLY A 288 27.97 -26.79 4.34
N PRO A 289 28.21 -27.16 5.61
CA PRO A 289 29.34 -28.00 5.98
C PRO A 289 29.03 -29.46 5.62
N SER A 290 29.88 -30.07 4.78
CA SER A 290 29.92 -31.53 4.63
C SER A 290 30.96 -32.08 5.58
N ALA A 291 30.52 -32.91 6.52
CA ALA A 291 31.38 -33.81 7.27
C ALA A 291 31.95 -34.87 6.31
N ALA A 292 33.26 -35.13 6.41
CA ALA A 292 33.85 -36.41 6.02
C ALA A 292 35.19 -36.59 6.75
N THR A 293 35.26 -37.72 7.42
CA THR A 293 36.37 -38.38 8.13
C THR A 293 37.61 -38.61 7.26
N GLY A 294 38.81 -38.53 7.86
CA GLY A 294 40.06 -39.01 7.24
C GLY A 294 41.30 -38.78 8.11
N ARG A 295 42.10 -39.83 8.30
CA ARG A 295 43.20 -40.02 9.28
C ARG A 295 44.57 -39.60 8.71
N SER A 296 45.49 -39.17 9.60
CA SER A 296 46.98 -39.27 9.57
C SER A 296 47.74 -38.68 8.35
N THR A 297 48.90 -38.01 8.41
CA THR A 297 50.16 -38.12 9.18
C THR A 297 51.02 -36.85 8.97
N SER A 298 51.84 -36.51 9.97
CA SER A 298 53.17 -35.86 9.93
C SER A 298 53.53 -34.78 8.88
N SER A 299 53.95 -33.59 9.34
CA SER A 299 55.37 -33.18 9.43
C SER A 299 55.53 -31.68 9.72
N SER A 300 56.62 -31.39 10.44
CA SER A 300 57.27 -30.12 10.80
C SER A 300 57.18 -28.99 9.76
N THR A 301 57.06 -27.71 10.10
CA THR A 301 58.06 -26.83 10.77
C THR A 301 57.33 -25.53 11.17
N GLY A 302 57.49 -24.98 12.38
CA GLY A 302 58.54 -24.02 12.70
C GLY A 302 58.07 -22.56 12.55
N CYS A 303 57.59 -21.92 13.62
CA CYS A 303 57.53 -20.46 13.69
C CYS A 303 57.63 -19.97 15.15
N THR A 304 58.81 -19.45 15.48
CA THR A 304 59.18 -18.83 16.75
C THR A 304 58.63 -17.41 16.88
N ARG A 305 58.20 -17.07 18.09
CA ARG A 305 57.95 -15.70 18.60
C ARG A 305 59.06 -14.71 18.21
N ARG A 306 58.66 -13.47 17.90
CA ARG A 306 59.23 -12.24 18.49
C ARG A 306 58.31 -11.04 18.23
N THR A 307 57.81 -10.47 19.32
CA THR A 307 57.45 -9.05 19.52
C THR A 307 58.76 -8.21 19.52
N PRO A 308 58.75 -6.86 19.50
CA PRO A 308 57.83 -5.92 20.14
C PRO A 308 56.64 -5.50 19.28
#